data_AF-A0A349MVT0-F1
#
_entry.id   AF-A0A349MVT0-F1
#
_cell.length_a   1.000
_cell.length_b   1.000
_cell.length_c   1.000
_cell.angle_alpha   90.00
_cell.angle_beta   90.00
_cell.angle_gamma   90.00
#
_symmetry.space_group_name_H-M   'P 1'
#
loop_
_entity.id
_entity.type
_entity.pdbx_description
1 polymer ?
#
loop_
_entity_poly.entity_id
_entity_poly.type
_entity_poly.pdbx_seq_one_letter_code
_entity_poly.pdbx_strand_id
1 'polypeptide(L)'
;MTGTKRTSIWRFLGAFWYFFKHYSFTAIIVYAILIPIFSWLGAGILRWSHIAYLSYTNVVTVAQDHPWAMLSLFLLLLVIFFAIYLQFAYLLLMVAYRRKNQRPTIRQLIVELWHRLPRLSPGTFGFFLLYFLLIVPLGGNFISTPLLAKVQIPEFIVEFITTKPLLMAGLIILYIAGFYLGNRLLLVIPMLMFERQTVRQAVRASWRRTWGRFWWITLRIIGIILS
;
A
#
# COMPACT_ATOMS: atom_id res chain seq x y z
N MET A 1 -40.45 5.73 16.48
CA MET A 1 -39.27 6.47 15.96
C MET A 1 -38.47 5.53 15.06
N THR A 2 -38.85 5.46 13.78
CA THR A 2 -38.39 4.47 12.81
C THR A 2 -37.82 5.20 11.59
N GLY A 3 -36.50 5.34 11.51
CA GLY A 3 -35.90 5.98 10.35
C GLY A 3 -34.38 6.12 10.39
N THR A 4 -33.60 5.04 10.37
CA THR A 4 -32.12 5.16 10.29
C THR A 4 -31.33 4.02 9.63
N LYS A 5 -31.93 3.02 8.96
CA LYS A 5 -31.12 1.96 8.28
C LYS A 5 -30.89 2.21 6.79
N ARG A 6 -31.89 2.68 6.03
CA ARG A 6 -31.79 2.84 4.56
C ARG A 6 -30.80 3.95 4.16
N THR A 7 -30.73 5.05 4.91
CA THR A 7 -29.80 6.17 4.64
C THR A 7 -28.33 5.82 4.87
N SER A 8 -28.02 4.81 5.70
CA SER A 8 -26.64 4.38 5.96
C SER A 8 -26.02 3.68 4.75
N ILE A 9 -26.76 2.77 4.10
CA ILE A 9 -26.26 1.96 2.98
C ILE A 9 -26.00 2.84 1.75
N TRP A 10 -26.91 3.74 1.37
CA TRP A 10 -26.69 4.63 0.22
C TRP A 10 -25.53 5.62 0.42
N ARG A 11 -25.39 6.18 1.63
CA ARG A 11 -24.23 7.02 1.98
C ARG A 11 -22.93 6.23 1.91
N PHE A 12 -22.98 4.96 2.32
CA PHE A 12 -21.87 4.02 2.26
C PHE A 12 -21.51 3.65 0.82
N LEU A 13 -22.46 3.19 -0.01
CA LEU A 13 -22.23 2.87 -1.42
C LEU A 13 -21.69 4.08 -2.17
N GLY A 14 -22.23 5.27 -1.94
CA GLY A 14 -21.66 6.48 -2.55
C GLY A 14 -20.21 6.72 -2.12
N ALA A 15 -19.83 6.35 -0.90
CA ALA A 15 -18.46 6.48 -0.39
C ALA A 15 -17.50 5.48 -0.99
N PHE A 16 -17.97 4.24 -1.08
CA PHE A 16 -17.27 3.17 -1.75
C PHE A 16 -17.05 3.51 -3.23
N TRP A 17 -18.11 3.90 -3.96
CA TRP A 17 -18.01 4.29 -5.37
C TRP A 17 -17.08 5.49 -5.60
N TYR A 18 -17.09 6.47 -4.71
CA TYR A 18 -16.16 7.60 -4.83
C TYR A 18 -14.71 7.16 -4.61
N PHE A 19 -14.44 6.38 -3.56
CA PHE A 19 -13.11 5.83 -3.32
C PHE A 19 -12.64 4.97 -4.50
N PHE A 20 -13.50 4.07 -4.99
CA PHE A 20 -13.23 3.20 -6.12
C PHE A 20 -12.94 3.99 -7.39
N LYS A 21 -13.74 5.02 -7.72
CA LYS A 21 -13.50 5.90 -8.87
C LYS A 21 -12.10 6.55 -8.81
N HIS A 22 -11.73 7.08 -7.64
CA HIS A 22 -10.44 7.73 -7.45
C HIS A 22 -9.28 6.72 -7.45
N TYR A 23 -9.49 5.54 -6.86
CA TYR A 23 -8.56 4.43 -6.92
C TYR A 23 -8.30 4.01 -8.37
N SER A 24 -9.35 3.70 -9.13
CA SER A 24 -9.26 3.28 -10.54
C SER A 24 -8.61 4.36 -11.40
N PHE A 25 -8.94 5.64 -11.19
CA PHE A 25 -8.26 6.74 -11.88
C PHE A 25 -6.75 6.76 -11.63
N THR A 26 -6.33 6.66 -10.36
CA THR A 26 -4.89 6.58 -10.04
C THR A 26 -4.25 5.30 -10.54
N ALA A 27 -4.97 4.18 -10.53
CA ALA A 27 -4.49 2.91 -11.06
C ALA A 27 -4.21 3.03 -12.56
N ILE A 28 -5.11 3.62 -13.34
CA ILE A 28 -4.87 3.85 -14.78
C ILE A 28 -3.59 4.66 -14.99
N ILE A 29 -3.37 5.73 -14.22
CA ILE A 29 -2.13 6.52 -14.29
C ILE A 29 -0.91 5.65 -13.95
N VAL A 30 -0.99 4.84 -12.90
CA VAL A 30 0.11 3.94 -12.52
C VAL A 30 0.42 2.97 -13.66
N TYR A 31 -0.59 2.32 -14.22
CA TYR A 31 -0.40 1.31 -15.25
C TYR A 31 0.05 1.88 -16.59
N ALA A 32 -0.57 2.98 -17.03
CA ALA A 32 -0.32 3.56 -18.34
C ALA A 32 0.94 4.44 -18.38
N ILE A 33 1.36 4.99 -17.24
CA ILE A 33 2.43 6.00 -17.19
C ILE A 33 3.57 5.54 -16.28
N LEU A 34 3.30 5.27 -15.00
CA LEU A 34 4.39 5.00 -14.05
C LEU A 34 5.09 3.67 -14.33
N ILE A 35 4.35 2.59 -14.60
CA ILE A 35 4.93 1.27 -14.89
C ILE A 35 5.87 1.33 -16.11
N PRO A 36 5.46 1.87 -17.28
CA PRO A 36 6.36 2.01 -18.42
C PRO A 36 7.60 2.83 -18.10
N ILE A 37 7.45 3.97 -17.40
CA ILE A 37 8.57 4.85 -17.05
C ILE A 37 9.56 4.12 -16.13
N PHE A 38 9.08 3.50 -15.06
CA PHE A 38 9.96 2.78 -14.12
C PHE A 38 10.62 1.56 -14.76
N SER A 39 9.90 0.86 -15.64
CA SER A 39 10.46 -0.26 -16.40
C SER A 39 11.55 0.21 -17.37
N TRP A 40 11.31 1.32 -18.07
CA TRP A 40 12.29 1.93 -18.97
C TRP A 40 13.52 2.43 -18.22
N LEU A 41 13.34 3.09 -17.06
CA LEU A 41 14.44 3.52 -16.19
C LEU A 41 15.25 2.33 -15.67
N GLY A 42 14.59 1.29 -15.16
CA GLY A 42 15.26 0.08 -14.67
C GLY A 42 16.07 -0.62 -15.77
N ALA A 43 15.46 -0.80 -16.95
CA ALA A 43 16.15 -1.35 -18.12
C ALA A 43 17.28 -0.43 -18.61
N GLY A 44 17.14 0.89 -18.48
CA GLY A 44 18.20 1.85 -18.77
C GLY A 44 19.42 1.67 -17.86
N ILE A 45 19.20 1.56 -16.54
CA ILE A 45 20.26 1.35 -15.55
C ILE A 45 21.02 0.05 -15.83
N LEU A 46 20.30 -1.05 -16.10
CA LEU A 46 20.89 -2.35 -16.40
C LEU A 46 21.71 -2.33 -17.69
N ARG A 47 21.15 -1.76 -18.77
CA ARG A 47 21.85 -1.64 -20.06
C ARG A 47 23.12 -0.80 -19.96
N TRP A 48 23.08 0.32 -19.23
CA TRP A 48 24.25 1.18 -19.06
C TRP A 48 25.36 0.49 -18.25
N SER A 49 24.99 -0.46 -17.40
CA SER A 49 25.93 -1.22 -16.57
C SER A 49 26.35 -2.54 -17.20
N HIS A 50 25.94 -2.82 -18.45
CA HIS A 50 26.14 -4.10 -19.14
C HIS A 50 25.61 -5.35 -18.38
N ILE A 51 24.60 -5.15 -17.52
CA ILE A 51 23.95 -6.24 -16.79
C ILE A 51 22.76 -6.73 -17.61
N ALA A 52 22.74 -8.01 -17.98
CA ALA A 52 21.65 -8.57 -18.77
C ALA A 52 20.31 -8.58 -18.02
N TYR A 53 20.32 -8.99 -16.75
CA TYR A 53 19.15 -9.00 -15.87
C TYR A 53 19.58 -9.08 -14.40
N LEU A 54 18.70 -8.64 -13.49
CA LEU A 54 18.86 -8.81 -12.05
C LEU A 54 17.96 -9.96 -11.57
N SER A 55 18.53 -10.91 -10.84
CA SER A 55 17.85 -12.06 -10.22
C SER A 55 18.33 -12.26 -8.78
N TYR A 56 17.61 -13.08 -8.01
CA TYR A 56 18.04 -13.44 -6.66
C TYR A 56 19.37 -14.20 -6.62
N THR A 57 19.75 -14.88 -7.72
CA THR A 57 21.02 -15.63 -7.83
C THR A 57 22.22 -14.76 -8.13
N ASN A 58 22.03 -13.63 -8.82
CA ASN A 58 23.12 -12.74 -9.22
C ASN A 58 23.10 -11.39 -8.48
N VAL A 59 22.11 -11.12 -7.62
CA VAL A 59 22.00 -9.84 -6.91
C VAL A 59 23.23 -9.53 -6.08
N VAL A 60 23.85 -10.55 -5.47
CA VAL A 60 25.06 -10.38 -4.65
C VAL A 60 26.27 -10.06 -5.53
N THR A 61 26.45 -10.79 -6.64
CA THR A 61 27.55 -10.56 -7.57
C THR A 61 27.42 -9.19 -8.24
N VAL A 62 26.21 -8.82 -8.67
CA VAL A 62 25.93 -7.48 -9.22
C VAL A 62 26.19 -6.37 -8.20
N ALA A 63 25.85 -6.58 -6.92
CA ALA A 63 26.12 -5.59 -5.88
C ALA A 63 27.63 -5.36 -5.65
N GLN A 64 28.44 -6.40 -5.83
CA GLN A 64 29.90 -6.33 -5.70
C GLN A 64 30.56 -5.74 -6.95
N ASP A 65 30.18 -6.23 -8.14
CA ASP A 65 30.80 -5.89 -9.42
C ASP A 65 30.31 -4.53 -9.97
N HIS A 66 29.05 -4.17 -9.69
CA HIS A 66 28.41 -2.96 -10.20
C HIS A 66 27.69 -2.17 -9.08
N PRO A 67 28.45 -1.65 -8.09
CA PRO A 67 27.86 -0.99 -6.92
C PRO A 67 27.01 0.24 -7.28
N TRP A 68 27.40 0.99 -8.31
CA TRP A 68 26.63 2.15 -8.79
C TRP A 68 25.30 1.75 -9.44
N ALA A 69 25.29 0.67 -10.23
CA ALA A 69 24.07 0.13 -10.80
C ALA A 69 23.11 -0.30 -9.68
N MET A 70 23.64 -1.01 -8.68
CA MET A 70 22.88 -1.45 -7.52
C MET A 70 22.32 -0.27 -6.71
N LEU A 71 23.12 0.77 -6.47
CA LEU A 71 22.67 2.00 -5.82
C LEU A 71 21.56 2.69 -6.61
N SER A 72 21.69 2.82 -7.93
CA SER A 72 20.67 3.42 -8.79
C SER A 72 19.37 2.61 -8.79
N LEU A 73 19.45 1.26 -8.83
CA LEU A 73 18.28 0.39 -8.72
C LEU A 73 17.61 0.50 -7.35
N PHE A 74 18.41 0.62 -6.28
CA PHE A 74 17.89 0.85 -4.93
C PHE A 74 17.19 2.21 -4.82
N LEU A 75 17.78 3.27 -5.37
CA LEU A 75 17.14 4.59 -5.43
C LEU A 75 15.85 4.57 -6.26
N LEU A 76 15.84 3.87 -7.40
CA LEU A 76 14.65 3.69 -8.21
C LEU A 76 13.55 2.96 -7.41
N LEU A 77 13.92 1.93 -6.65
CA LEU A 77 12.99 1.23 -5.75
C LEU A 77 12.40 2.18 -4.69
N LEU A 78 13.23 3.04 -4.07
CA LEU A 78 12.75 4.07 -3.13
C LEU A 78 11.78 5.05 -3.80
N VAL A 79 12.04 5.47 -5.04
CA VAL A 79 11.15 6.33 -5.82
C VAL A 79 9.82 5.64 -6.13
N ILE A 80 9.83 4.35 -6.45
CA ILE A 80 8.61 3.55 -6.65
C ILE A 80 7.78 3.52 -5.37
N PHE A 81 8.40 3.22 -4.21
CA PHE A 81 7.69 3.22 -2.93
C PHE A 81 7.14 4.59 -2.58
N PHE A 82 7.86 5.66 -2.91
CA PHE A 82 7.40 7.02 -2.72
C PHE A 82 6.22 7.38 -3.62
N ALA A 83 6.20 6.91 -4.87
CA ALA A 83 5.06 7.08 -5.77
C ALA A 83 3.81 6.35 -5.26
N ILE A 84 3.97 5.12 -4.74
CA ILE A 84 2.89 4.36 -4.10
C ILE A 84 2.37 5.12 -2.88
N TYR A 85 3.27 5.63 -2.04
CA TYR A 85 2.91 6.46 -0.89
C TYR A 85 2.07 7.68 -1.32
N LEU A 86 2.49 8.40 -2.36
CA LEU A 86 1.76 9.55 -2.90
C LEU A 86 0.37 9.16 -3.42
N GLN A 87 0.24 8.00 -4.06
CA GLN A 87 -1.06 7.46 -4.48
C GLN A 87 -1.98 7.24 -3.27
N PHE A 88 -1.49 6.61 -2.19
CA PHE A 88 -2.28 6.45 -0.96
C PHE A 88 -2.63 7.79 -0.32
N ALA A 89 -1.70 8.75 -0.30
CA ALA A 89 -1.93 10.10 0.22
C ALA A 89 -3.06 10.82 -0.51
N TYR A 90 -3.05 10.75 -1.84
CA TYR A 90 -4.11 11.25 -2.70
C TYR A 90 -5.46 10.63 -2.33
N LEU A 91 -5.54 9.30 -2.21
CA LEU A 91 -6.81 8.62 -1.91
C LEU A 91 -7.38 9.03 -0.56
N LEU A 92 -6.53 9.12 0.45
CA LEU A 92 -6.90 9.58 1.78
C LEU A 92 -7.37 11.04 1.77
N LEU A 93 -6.68 11.90 1.01
CA LEU A 93 -7.06 13.29 0.84
C LEU A 93 -8.44 13.44 0.18
N MET A 94 -8.72 12.64 -0.87
CA MET A 94 -10.01 12.63 -1.53
C MET A 94 -11.14 12.18 -0.58
N VAL A 95 -10.90 11.16 0.23
CA VAL A 95 -11.86 10.76 1.28
C VAL A 95 -12.10 11.90 2.28
N ALA A 96 -11.07 12.66 2.66
CA ALA A 96 -11.20 13.81 3.56
C ALA A 96 -12.02 14.95 2.93
N TYR A 97 -11.77 15.30 1.67
CA TYR A 97 -12.55 16.30 0.92
C TYR A 97 -14.02 15.92 0.77
N ARG A 98 -14.28 14.64 0.48
CA ARG A 98 -15.65 14.13 0.41
C ARG A 98 -16.38 14.23 1.74
N ARG A 99 -15.73 13.99 2.87
CA ARG A 99 -16.34 14.19 4.20
C ARG A 99 -16.71 15.65 4.47
N LYS A 100 -15.97 16.60 3.88
CA LYS A 100 -16.24 18.04 3.96
C LYS A 100 -17.23 18.54 2.88
N ASN A 101 -17.79 17.64 2.05
CA ASN A 101 -18.60 17.98 0.87
C ASN A 101 -17.94 19.01 -0.08
N GLN A 102 -16.61 19.00 -0.16
CA GLN A 102 -15.83 19.90 -1.00
C GLN A 102 -15.28 19.15 -2.21
N ARG A 103 -15.20 19.83 -3.36
CA ARG A 103 -14.58 19.32 -4.59
C ARG A 103 -13.30 20.12 -4.86
N PRO A 104 -12.12 19.58 -4.54
CA PRO A 104 -10.87 20.29 -4.74
C PRO A 104 -10.54 20.40 -6.24
N THR A 105 -9.94 21.51 -6.65
CA THR A 105 -9.31 21.63 -7.97
C THR A 105 -8.00 20.83 -8.00
N ILE A 106 -7.57 20.36 -9.18
CA ILE A 106 -6.28 19.65 -9.37
C ILE A 106 -5.11 20.44 -8.75
N ARG A 107 -5.08 21.76 -8.95
CA ARG A 107 -4.06 22.64 -8.37
C ARG A 107 -4.06 22.61 -6.84
N GLN A 108 -5.23 22.73 -6.21
CA GLN A 108 -5.35 22.66 -4.75
C GLN A 108 -4.87 21.30 -4.22
N LEU A 109 -5.17 20.24 -4.96
CA LEU A 109 -4.76 18.89 -4.61
C LEU A 109 -3.24 18.72 -4.67
N ILE A 110 -2.61 19.16 -5.75
CA ILE A 110 -1.14 19.14 -5.91
C ILE A 110 -0.49 19.99 -4.82
N VAL A 111 -1.00 21.19 -4.58
CA VAL A 111 -0.49 22.08 -3.52
C VAL A 111 -0.59 21.42 -2.16
N GLU A 112 -1.72 20.79 -1.84
CA GLU A 112 -1.91 20.16 -0.53
C GLU A 112 -1.09 18.87 -0.36
N LEU A 113 -0.97 18.05 -1.41
CA LEU A 113 -0.01 16.94 -1.46
C LEU A 113 1.42 17.45 -1.23
N TRP A 114 1.79 18.54 -1.91
CA TRP A 114 3.09 19.18 -1.77
C TRP A 114 3.32 19.79 -0.39
N HIS A 115 2.30 20.34 0.28
CA HIS A 115 2.46 20.84 1.65
C HIS A 115 2.50 19.72 2.69
N ARG A 116 1.98 18.54 2.35
CA ARG A 116 2.03 17.33 3.19
C ARG A 116 3.32 16.54 2.99
N LEU A 117 3.96 16.68 1.83
CA LEU A 117 5.23 16.05 1.44
C LEU A 117 6.41 16.38 2.38
N PRO A 118 6.78 17.65 2.65
CA PRO A 118 7.85 18.03 3.59
C PRO A 118 7.58 17.64 5.04
N ARG A 119 6.32 17.33 5.38
CA ARG A 119 5.92 16.88 6.72
C ARG A 119 6.14 15.38 6.91
N LEU A 120 6.68 14.71 5.89
CA LEU A 120 7.10 13.33 5.94
C LEU A 120 8.47 13.24 6.56
N SER A 121 8.49 12.99 7.86
CA SER A 121 9.71 12.51 8.48
C SER A 121 10.15 11.19 7.79
N PRO A 122 11.46 10.93 7.66
CA PRO A 122 11.97 9.63 7.21
C PRO A 122 11.36 8.46 7.98
N GLY A 123 10.99 8.66 9.26
CA GLY A 123 10.29 7.67 10.07
C GLY A 123 8.87 7.36 9.59
N THR A 124 8.12 8.35 9.10
CA THR A 124 6.77 8.13 8.53
C THR A 124 6.86 7.31 7.24
N PHE A 125 7.81 7.66 6.37
CA PHE A 125 8.05 6.91 5.14
C PHE A 125 8.54 5.49 5.44
N GLY A 126 9.48 5.31 6.37
CA GLY A 126 9.96 4.01 6.82
C GLY A 126 8.85 3.14 7.43
N PHE A 127 7.97 3.72 8.26
CA PHE A 127 6.81 3.01 8.78
C PHE A 127 5.85 2.58 7.66
N PHE A 128 5.56 3.48 6.72
CA PHE A 128 4.75 3.16 5.56
C PHE A 128 5.35 2.01 4.75
N LEU A 129 6.67 2.05 4.50
CA LEU A 129 7.39 1.01 3.78
C LEU A 129 7.29 -0.34 4.49
N LEU A 130 7.55 -0.37 5.81
CA LEU A 130 7.44 -1.58 6.61
C LEU A 130 6.01 -2.13 6.62
N TYR A 131 5.02 -1.26 6.80
CA TYR A 131 3.60 -1.64 6.76
C TYR A 131 3.19 -2.16 5.38
N PHE A 132 3.68 -1.54 4.30
CA PHE A 132 3.42 -1.96 2.92
C PHE A 132 4.03 -3.34 2.66
N LEU A 133 5.29 -3.56 3.01
CA LEU A 133 5.97 -4.86 2.87
C LEU A 133 5.30 -5.96 3.70
N LEU A 134 4.71 -5.63 4.84
CA LEU A 134 3.96 -6.59 5.66
C LEU A 134 2.65 -7.03 4.99
N ILE A 135 1.94 -6.11 4.33
CA ILE A 135 0.58 -6.36 3.82
C ILE A 135 0.57 -6.89 2.39
N VAL A 136 1.46 -6.40 1.53
CA VAL A 136 1.56 -6.80 0.12
C VAL A 136 1.59 -8.31 -0.10
N PRO A 137 2.47 -9.10 0.58
CA PRO A 137 2.51 -10.55 0.38
C PRO A 137 1.22 -11.25 0.84
N LEU A 138 0.43 -10.58 1.69
CA LEU A 138 -0.82 -11.11 2.24
C LEU A 138 -2.05 -10.72 1.42
N GLY A 139 -1.91 -9.83 0.44
CA GLY A 139 -3.02 -9.36 -0.40
C GLY A 139 -3.57 -10.43 -1.34
N GLY A 140 -2.79 -11.47 -1.65
CA GLY A 140 -3.17 -12.57 -2.54
C GLY A 140 -3.77 -12.11 -3.88
N ASN A 141 -4.62 -12.95 -4.46
CA ASN A 141 -5.26 -12.69 -5.76
C ASN A 141 -6.33 -11.56 -5.73
N PHE A 142 -6.63 -11.00 -4.56
CA PHE A 142 -7.62 -9.92 -4.39
C PHE A 142 -7.04 -8.54 -4.75
N ILE A 143 -5.72 -8.40 -4.80
CA ILE A 143 -5.00 -7.15 -5.13
C ILE A 143 -3.97 -7.44 -6.25
N SER A 144 -4.41 -8.13 -7.29
CA SER A 144 -3.58 -8.51 -8.43
C SER A 144 -3.31 -7.32 -9.33
N THR A 145 -2.40 -6.44 -8.92
CA THR A 145 -1.75 -5.53 -9.87
C THR A 145 -0.46 -6.16 -10.38
N PRO A 146 -0.06 -5.96 -11.65
CA PRO A 146 1.21 -6.45 -12.20
C PRO A 146 2.44 -6.01 -11.40
N LEU A 147 2.34 -4.89 -10.66
CA LEU A 147 3.38 -4.45 -9.73
C LEU A 147 3.43 -5.29 -8.45
N LEU A 148 2.26 -5.67 -7.90
CA LEU A 148 2.18 -6.52 -6.71
C LEU A 148 2.41 -8.01 -7.02
N ALA A 149 2.03 -8.49 -8.21
CA ALA A 149 2.18 -9.90 -8.60
C ALA A 149 3.63 -10.38 -8.58
N LYS A 150 4.60 -9.48 -8.79
CA LYS A 150 6.05 -9.79 -8.67
C LYS A 150 6.54 -9.93 -7.22
N VAL A 151 5.75 -9.49 -6.25
CA VAL A 151 6.06 -9.54 -4.80
C VAL A 151 5.19 -10.60 -4.09
N GLN A 152 4.15 -11.11 -4.76
CA GLN A 152 3.32 -12.20 -4.25
C GLN A 152 4.08 -13.54 -4.30
N ILE A 153 3.76 -14.41 -3.35
CA ILE A 153 4.30 -15.76 -3.30
C ILE A 153 3.73 -16.55 -4.48
N PRO A 154 4.56 -17.09 -5.39
CA PRO A 154 4.09 -17.89 -6.51
C PRO A 154 3.34 -19.15 -6.08
N GLU A 155 2.36 -19.61 -6.86
CA GLU A 155 1.53 -20.78 -6.51
C GLU A 155 2.35 -22.04 -6.23
N PHE A 156 3.41 -22.32 -7.00
CA PHE A 156 4.26 -23.49 -6.78
C PHE A 156 4.96 -23.48 -5.40
N ILE A 157 5.26 -22.30 -4.85
CA ILE A 157 5.83 -22.18 -3.50
C ILE A 157 4.76 -22.51 -2.46
N VAL A 158 3.53 -22.06 -2.68
CA VAL A 158 2.40 -22.37 -1.80
C VAL A 158 2.14 -23.88 -1.81
N GLU A 159 2.12 -24.51 -2.99
CA GLU A 159 1.98 -25.97 -3.13
C GLU A 159 3.12 -26.73 -2.44
N PHE A 160 4.37 -26.26 -2.57
CA PHE A 160 5.48 -26.85 -1.84
C PHE A 160 5.30 -26.72 -0.32
N ILE A 161 4.86 -25.57 0.18
CA ILE A 161 4.63 -25.33 1.61
C ILE A 161 3.52 -26.23 2.15
N THR A 162 2.44 -26.45 1.39
CA THR A 162 1.32 -27.31 1.84
C THR A 162 1.71 -28.78 1.97
N THR A 163 2.75 -29.25 1.27
CA THR A 163 3.29 -30.61 1.49
C THR A 163 3.97 -30.79 2.85
N LYS A 164 4.36 -29.70 3.53
CA LYS A 164 5.09 -29.76 4.80
C LYS A 164 4.26 -29.11 5.93
N PRO A 165 3.68 -29.89 6.85
CA PRO A 165 2.79 -29.38 7.90
C PRO A 165 3.39 -28.25 8.74
N LEU A 166 4.69 -28.32 9.06
CA LEU A 166 5.38 -27.27 9.83
C LEU A 166 5.49 -25.95 9.07
N LEU A 167 5.84 -26.00 7.76
CA LEU A 167 5.91 -24.80 6.92
C LEU A 167 4.52 -24.22 6.70
N MET A 168 3.52 -25.09 6.50
CA MET A 168 2.12 -24.68 6.36
C MET A 168 1.63 -23.97 7.63
N ALA A 169 1.91 -24.53 8.82
CA ALA A 169 1.56 -23.91 10.10
C ALA A 169 2.24 -22.53 10.26
N GLY A 170 3.54 -22.45 9.93
CA GLY A 170 4.27 -21.17 9.94
C GLY A 170 3.67 -20.13 8.99
N LEU A 171 3.30 -20.54 7.78
CA LEU A 171 2.65 -19.67 6.80
C LEU A 171 1.29 -19.18 7.31
N ILE A 172 0.45 -20.07 7.85
CA ILE A 172 -0.84 -19.71 8.45
C ILE A 172 -0.66 -18.69 9.57
N ILE A 173 0.28 -18.92 10.48
CA ILE A 173 0.59 -17.98 11.57
C ILE A 173 1.01 -16.62 11.01
N LEU A 174 1.84 -16.59 9.96
CA LEU A 174 2.26 -15.36 9.30
C LEU A 174 1.07 -14.60 8.71
N TYR A 175 0.15 -15.28 8.01
CA TYR A 175 -1.06 -14.67 7.47
C TYR A 175 -1.97 -14.13 8.57
N ILE A 176 -2.18 -14.89 9.66
CA ILE A 176 -3.00 -14.45 10.80
C ILE A 176 -2.36 -13.23 11.48
N ALA A 177 -1.05 -13.28 11.75
CA ALA A 177 -0.33 -12.19 12.39
C ALA A 177 -0.36 -10.92 11.53
N GLY A 178 -0.10 -11.06 10.23
CA GLY A 178 -0.12 -9.94 9.31
C GLY A 178 -1.51 -9.38 9.08
N PHE A 179 -2.55 -10.22 9.01
CA PHE A 179 -3.94 -9.76 8.98
C PHE A 179 -4.33 -8.99 10.26
N TYR A 180 -3.94 -9.53 11.41
CA TYR A 180 -4.14 -8.87 12.70
C TYR A 180 -3.44 -7.51 12.75
N LEU A 181 -2.14 -7.47 12.43
CA LEU A 181 -1.35 -6.24 12.41
C LEU A 181 -1.86 -5.24 11.37
N GLY A 182 -2.23 -5.70 10.18
CA GLY A 182 -2.78 -4.87 9.12
C GLY A 182 -4.03 -4.12 9.58
N ASN A 183 -4.99 -4.83 10.18
CA ASN A 183 -6.19 -4.19 10.71
C ASN A 183 -5.88 -3.26 11.90
N ARG A 184 -4.96 -3.65 12.78
CA ARG A 184 -4.54 -2.85 13.95
C ARG A 184 -3.83 -1.55 13.58
N LEU A 185 -3.06 -1.59 12.50
CA LEU A 185 -2.24 -0.46 12.04
C LEU A 185 -2.89 0.32 10.88
N LEU A 186 -4.07 -0.10 10.42
CA LEU A 186 -4.83 0.53 9.34
C LEU A 186 -5.02 2.05 9.54
N LEU A 187 -5.26 2.49 10.78
CA LEU A 187 -5.50 3.90 11.08
C LEU A 187 -4.21 4.70 11.27
N VAL A 188 -3.04 4.06 11.33
CA VAL A 188 -1.77 4.77 11.52
C VAL A 188 -1.48 5.68 10.33
N ILE A 189 -1.70 5.20 9.10
CA ILE A 189 -1.45 5.99 7.89
C ILE A 189 -2.29 7.28 7.85
N PRO A 190 -3.63 7.24 7.99
CA PRO A 190 -4.41 8.48 8.02
C PRO A 190 -4.06 9.37 9.22
N MET A 191 -3.74 8.80 10.40
CA MET A 191 -3.31 9.61 11.55
C MET A 191 -2.00 10.36 11.29
N LEU A 192 -1.03 9.71 10.66
CA LEU A 192 0.24 10.35 10.29
C LEU A 192 0.04 11.45 9.24
N MET A 193 -0.88 11.23 8.30
CA MET A 193 -1.17 12.22 7.26
C MET A 193 -2.01 13.41 7.73
N PHE A 194 -2.95 13.22 8.66
CA PHE A 194 -3.93 14.24 9.04
C PHE A 194 -3.76 14.80 10.46
N GLU A 195 -3.29 14.00 11.42
CA GLU A 195 -3.33 14.36 12.85
C GLU A 195 -1.97 14.88 13.39
N ARG A 196 -0.95 15.09 12.53
CA ARG A 196 0.41 15.57 12.92
C ARG A 196 1.07 14.77 14.06
N GLN A 197 0.72 13.50 14.19
CA GLN A 197 1.26 12.63 15.24
C GLN A 197 2.62 12.07 14.83
N THR A 198 3.47 11.79 15.81
CA THR A 198 4.65 10.96 15.59
C THR A 198 4.24 9.51 15.30
N VAL A 199 5.08 8.74 14.60
CA VAL A 199 4.85 7.30 14.31
C VAL A 199 4.41 6.55 15.58
N ARG A 200 5.13 6.75 16.68
CA ARG A 200 4.84 6.08 17.96
C ARG A 200 3.47 6.48 18.54
N GLN A 201 3.09 7.76 18.45
CA GLN A 201 1.78 8.22 18.92
C GLN A 201 0.66 7.65 18.05
N ALA A 202 0.83 7.68 16.73
CA ALA A 202 -0.16 7.15 15.78
C ALA A 202 -0.36 5.63 15.94
N VAL A 203 0.71 4.86 16.14
CA VAL A 203 0.62 3.42 16.44
C VAL A 203 -0.17 3.17 17.71
N ARG A 204 0.15 3.85 18.83
CA ARG A 204 -0.62 3.70 20.09
C ARG A 204 -2.06 4.15 19.94
N ALA A 205 -2.32 5.22 19.20
CA ALA A 205 -3.67 5.72 18.96
C ALA A 205 -4.49 4.73 18.11
N SER A 206 -3.91 4.23 17.01
CA SER A 206 -4.52 3.19 16.17
C SER A 206 -4.82 1.92 16.98
N TRP A 207 -3.87 1.47 17.80
CA TRP A 207 -4.03 0.28 18.63
C TRP A 207 -5.20 0.40 19.60
N ARG A 208 -5.31 1.55 20.28
CA ARG A 208 -6.43 1.84 21.20
C ARG A 208 -7.76 1.99 20.47
N ARG A 209 -7.79 2.70 19.33
CA ARG A 209 -9.04 2.92 18.57
C ARG A 209 -9.58 1.64 17.90
N THR A 210 -8.70 0.70 17.55
CA THR A 210 -9.09 -0.62 17.01
C THR A 210 -9.40 -1.66 18.08
N TRP A 211 -9.06 -1.39 19.35
CA TRP A 211 -9.33 -2.29 20.47
C TRP A 211 -10.83 -2.45 20.72
N GLY A 212 -11.29 -3.70 20.87
CA GLY A 212 -12.71 -4.04 21.04
C GLY A 212 -13.58 -3.86 19.78
N ARG A 213 -13.06 -3.27 18.70
CA ARG A 213 -13.80 -3.05 17.44
C ARG A 213 -13.24 -3.84 16.25
N PHE A 214 -12.21 -4.67 16.46
CA PHE A 214 -11.56 -5.46 15.42
C PHE A 214 -12.56 -6.21 14.55
N TRP A 215 -13.41 -7.06 15.16
CA TRP A 215 -14.39 -7.86 14.42
C TRP A 215 -15.44 -7.01 13.72
N TRP A 216 -15.86 -5.88 14.31
CA TRP A 216 -16.80 -4.98 13.67
C TRP A 216 -16.20 -4.30 12.43
N ILE A 217 -14.92 -3.90 12.50
CA ILE A 217 -14.18 -3.33 11.36
C ILE A 217 -13.99 -4.40 10.28
N THR A 218 -13.53 -5.59 10.66
CA THR A 218 -13.31 -6.71 9.74
C THR A 218 -14.59 -7.14 9.03
N LEU A 219 -15.68 -7.37 9.77
CA LEU A 219 -16.97 -7.77 9.18
C LEU A 219 -17.56 -6.68 8.30
N ARG A 220 -17.34 -5.40 8.64
CA ARG A 220 -17.66 -4.32 7.72
C ARG A 220 -16.85 -4.44 6.44
N ILE A 221 -15.52 -4.51 6.50
CA ILE A 221 -14.68 -4.61 5.30
C ILE A 221 -15.05 -5.81 4.43
N ILE A 222 -15.29 -6.98 5.03
CA ILE A 222 -15.72 -8.18 4.29
C ILE A 222 -17.09 -7.96 3.64
N GLY A 223 -18.04 -7.38 4.37
CA GLY A 223 -19.35 -7.03 3.83
C GLY A 223 -19.29 -6.01 2.69
N ILE A 224 -18.20 -5.23 2.57
CA ILE A 224 -17.95 -4.31 1.46
C ILE A 224 -17.43 -5.04 0.23
N ILE A 225 -16.56 -6.04 0.43
CA ILE A 225 -15.96 -6.80 -0.66
C ILE A 225 -16.99 -7.75 -1.30
N LEU A 226 -17.93 -8.27 -0.51
CA LEU A 226 -18.96 -9.22 -0.95
C LEU A 226 -20.26 -8.56 -1.46
N SER A 227 -20.37 -7.22 -1.43
CA SER A 227 -21.56 -6.47 -1.90
C SER A 227 -21.31 -5.83 -3.26
#